data_AF-A0A251X2D3-F1
#
_entry.id   AF-A0A251X2D3-F1
#
_cell.length_a   1.000
_cell.length_b   1.000
_cell.length_c   1.000
_cell.angle_alpha   90.00
_cell.angle_beta   90.00
_cell.angle_gamma   90.00
#
_symmetry.space_group_name_H-M   'P 1'
#
loop_
_entity.id
_entity.type
_entity.pdbx_description
1 polymer ?
#
loop_
_entity_poly.entity_id
_entity_poly.type
_entity_poly.pdbx_seq_one_letter_code
_entity_poly.pdbx_strand_id
1 'polypeptide(L)'
;MTANGTDIPRLDHDPTTGAVIGTLIEPARTNMLIHSRASVDTWAVSSATVSQLSLNALGQFDGVLCASNGASFHRLIHPSVELEQGETYCLSLWLRPSTSETYRVTFRTSDGNSTTLSGTFADAKVSTNTAGALEFIDQHRHSDGTLRVRLSFVPSATKLHSIGAGPHSVTAGNDIVILGMQLEKGTVPTSYIPTDGAEHTRPADIATVRGISGVFDLLVTYGDGSTETIPSQVIGDGYWPALSQHCVRSMIAYPA
;
A
#
# COMPACT_ATOMS: atom_id res chain seq x y z
N MET A 1 -4.02 5.26 -12.29
CA MET A 1 -3.43 3.97 -12.70
C MET A 1 -4.29 3.37 -13.80
N THR A 2 -3.82 3.35 -15.04
CA THR A 2 -4.46 2.58 -16.12
C THR A 2 -3.88 1.16 -16.10
N ALA A 3 -4.69 0.14 -16.38
CA ALA A 3 -4.16 -1.20 -16.60
C ALA A 3 -3.23 -1.16 -17.82
N ASN A 4 -1.94 -1.42 -17.62
CA ASN A 4 -1.01 -1.51 -18.73
C ASN A 4 -1.26 -2.83 -19.48
N GLY A 5 -1.30 -2.78 -20.81
CA GLY A 5 -1.40 -3.97 -21.65
C GLY A 5 -0.21 -4.91 -21.49
N THR A 6 -0.33 -6.12 -22.05
CA THR A 6 0.76 -7.11 -22.07
C THR A 6 2.03 -6.52 -22.68
N ASP A 7 3.19 -6.80 -22.07
CA ASP A 7 4.51 -6.33 -22.50
C ASP A 7 4.68 -4.80 -22.55
N ILE A 8 3.90 -4.06 -21.75
CA ILE A 8 4.06 -2.61 -21.59
C ILE A 8 4.75 -2.31 -20.25
N PRO A 9 5.89 -1.59 -20.26
CA PRO A 9 6.57 -1.17 -19.04
C PRO A 9 5.62 -0.43 -18.09
N ARG A 10 5.71 -0.74 -16.81
CA ARG A 10 5.05 0.05 -15.77
C ARG A 10 5.96 1.20 -15.41
N LEU A 11 5.51 2.42 -15.70
CA LEU A 11 6.23 3.61 -15.29
C LEU A 11 5.81 3.97 -13.87
N ASP A 12 6.78 4.23 -13.01
CA ASP A 12 6.51 4.85 -11.71
C ASP A 12 6.52 6.37 -11.86
N HIS A 13 5.80 7.03 -10.97
CA HIS A 13 5.62 8.47 -11.00
C HIS A 13 5.92 9.08 -9.64
N ASP A 14 6.55 10.25 -9.65
CA ASP A 14 6.65 11.08 -8.47
C ASP A 14 5.22 11.41 -7.98
N PRO A 15 4.86 11.07 -6.73
CA PRO A 15 3.49 11.16 -6.26
C PRO A 15 2.97 12.61 -6.19
N THR A 16 3.87 13.60 -6.07
CA THR A 16 3.51 15.02 -5.92
C THR A 16 3.34 15.69 -7.28
N THR A 17 4.26 15.44 -8.21
CA THR A 17 4.35 16.11 -9.51
C THR A 17 3.76 15.30 -10.65
N GLY A 18 3.63 13.98 -10.50
CA GLY A 18 3.21 13.05 -11.55
C GLY A 18 4.28 12.79 -12.62
N ALA A 19 5.50 13.33 -12.48
CA ALA A 19 6.59 13.09 -13.42
C ALA A 19 7.04 11.62 -13.38
N VAL A 20 7.41 11.06 -14.54
CA VAL A 20 7.96 9.69 -14.62
C VAL A 20 9.34 9.66 -13.96
N ILE A 21 9.56 8.70 -13.04
CA ILE A 21 10.83 8.56 -12.31
C ILE A 21 11.62 7.31 -12.68
N GLY A 22 10.98 6.32 -13.31
CA GLY A 22 11.64 5.09 -13.78
C GLY A 22 10.64 4.01 -14.18
N THR A 23 11.16 2.83 -14.51
CA THR A 23 10.38 1.61 -14.75
C THR A 23 10.25 0.83 -13.46
N LEU A 24 9.02 0.56 -13.05
CA LEU A 24 8.64 -0.20 -11.88
C LEU A 24 8.62 -1.71 -12.21
N ILE A 25 9.39 -2.48 -11.46
CA ILE A 25 9.50 -3.93 -11.54
C ILE A 25 9.15 -4.53 -10.18
N GLU A 26 7.99 -5.16 -10.08
CA GLU A 26 7.47 -5.71 -8.82
C GLU A 26 7.30 -7.23 -8.88
N PRO A 27 7.58 -7.94 -7.78
CA PRO A 27 7.38 -9.38 -7.69
C PRO A 27 5.89 -9.75 -7.78
N ALA A 28 5.58 -11.03 -7.93
CA ALA A 28 4.21 -11.49 -7.81
C ALA A 28 3.68 -11.18 -6.40
N ARG A 29 2.44 -10.68 -6.33
CA ARG A 29 1.77 -10.35 -5.07
C ARG A 29 0.28 -10.60 -5.15
N THR A 30 -0.29 -10.94 -4.00
CA THR A 30 -1.71 -11.16 -3.82
C THR A 30 -2.24 -10.10 -2.88
N ASN A 31 -3.31 -9.41 -3.29
CA ASN A 31 -4.09 -8.62 -2.36
C ASN A 31 -5.07 -9.55 -1.64
N MET A 32 -4.85 -9.74 -0.35
CA MET A 32 -5.62 -10.63 0.51
C MET A 32 -6.95 -10.00 0.95
N LEU A 33 -7.17 -8.70 0.69
CA LEU A 33 -8.45 -8.06 0.98
C LEU A 33 -9.39 -8.26 -0.19
N ILE A 34 -10.51 -8.95 0.04
CA ILE A 34 -11.50 -9.28 -1.00
C ILE A 34 -12.26 -8.07 -1.56
N HIS A 35 -12.17 -6.90 -0.92
CA HIS A 35 -12.79 -5.66 -1.39
C HIS A 35 -11.84 -4.49 -1.14
N SER A 36 -11.02 -4.18 -2.14
CA SER A 36 -9.96 -3.19 -1.96
C SER A 36 -10.42 -1.74 -2.11
N ARG A 37 -11.64 -1.52 -2.62
CA ARG A 37 -12.33 -0.22 -2.64
C ARG A 37 -13.27 -0.14 -1.45
N ALA A 38 -13.23 0.96 -0.71
CA ALA A 38 -14.16 1.19 0.39
C ALA A 38 -15.58 1.40 -0.17
N SER A 39 -16.55 0.69 0.41
CA SER A 39 -17.97 0.85 0.08
C SER A 39 -18.82 0.61 1.32
N VAL A 40 -19.90 1.38 1.44
CA VAL A 40 -20.90 1.21 2.52
C VAL A 40 -21.64 -0.13 2.44
N ASP A 41 -21.63 -0.81 1.29
CA ASP A 41 -22.34 -2.08 1.07
C ASP A 41 -21.49 -3.30 1.46
N THR A 42 -20.16 -3.17 1.41
CA THR A 42 -19.22 -4.30 1.56
C THR A 42 -18.36 -4.20 2.81
N TRP A 43 -18.17 -2.99 3.35
CA TRP A 43 -17.41 -2.77 4.58
C TRP A 43 -18.36 -2.48 5.74
N ALA A 44 -18.08 -3.07 6.90
CA ALA A 44 -18.89 -2.90 8.10
C ALA A 44 -18.61 -1.57 8.80
N VAL A 45 -19.63 -1.01 9.45
CA VAL A 45 -19.52 0.24 10.20
C VAL A 45 -19.39 -0.05 11.71
N SER A 46 -18.40 0.55 12.36
CA SER A 46 -18.25 0.49 13.83
C SER A 46 -18.65 1.83 14.44
N SER A 47 -19.93 1.96 14.77
CA SER A 47 -20.53 3.09 15.48
C SER A 47 -20.25 4.47 14.87
N ALA A 48 -19.92 4.54 13.58
CA ALA A 48 -19.72 5.77 12.83
C ALA A 48 -20.98 6.16 12.04
N THR A 49 -21.04 7.40 11.56
CA THR A 49 -21.97 7.78 10.48
C THR A 49 -21.20 7.72 9.16
N VAL A 50 -21.71 7.01 8.16
CA VAL A 50 -21.02 6.83 6.87
C VAL A 50 -21.87 7.25 5.69
N SER A 51 -21.23 7.74 4.62
CA SER A 51 -21.88 8.02 3.35
C SER A 51 -20.96 7.69 2.17
N GLN A 52 -21.54 7.07 1.14
CA GLN A 52 -20.83 6.79 -0.12
C GLN A 52 -20.58 8.09 -0.88
N LEU A 53 -19.40 8.21 -1.48
CA LEU A 53 -19.01 9.34 -2.34
C LEU A 53 -18.85 8.89 -3.80
N SER A 54 -18.49 9.83 -4.69
CA SER A 54 -18.21 9.58 -6.11
C SER A 54 -17.01 10.43 -6.60
N LEU A 55 -15.88 10.33 -5.89
CA LEU A 55 -14.73 11.22 -6.10
C LEU A 55 -13.90 10.92 -7.36
N ASN A 56 -13.86 9.66 -7.81
CA ASN A 56 -12.89 9.15 -8.79
C ASN A 56 -11.42 9.44 -8.41
N ALA A 57 -11.10 9.34 -7.11
CA ALA A 57 -9.77 9.58 -6.59
C ALA A 57 -8.75 8.60 -7.19
N LEU A 58 -7.59 9.12 -7.64
CA LEU A 58 -6.56 8.40 -8.39
C LEU A 58 -7.06 7.68 -9.66
N GLY A 59 -8.25 8.03 -10.15
CA GLY A 59 -8.94 7.36 -11.24
C GLY A 59 -9.48 5.97 -10.88
N GLN A 60 -9.65 5.67 -9.60
CA GLN A 60 -9.94 4.31 -9.10
C GLN A 60 -11.00 4.29 -7.99
N PHE A 61 -10.94 5.23 -7.05
CA PHE A 61 -11.68 5.15 -5.80
C PHE A 61 -12.83 6.16 -5.72
N ASP A 62 -14.03 5.68 -5.41
CA ASP A 62 -15.19 6.54 -5.17
C ASP A 62 -15.13 7.18 -3.79
N GLY A 63 -14.78 6.39 -2.77
CA GLY A 63 -14.60 6.79 -1.39
C GLY A 63 -15.85 6.68 -0.51
N VAL A 64 -15.63 6.58 0.80
CA VAL A 64 -16.66 6.61 1.83
C VAL A 64 -16.27 7.66 2.86
N LEU A 65 -17.14 8.62 3.12
CA LEU A 65 -17.00 9.53 4.25
C LEU A 65 -17.36 8.78 5.53
N CYS A 66 -16.51 8.85 6.54
CA CYS A 66 -16.71 8.20 7.84
C CYS A 66 -16.58 9.25 8.96
N ALA A 67 -17.69 9.58 9.60
CA ALA A 67 -17.78 10.58 10.66
C ALA A 67 -17.86 9.95 12.05
N SER A 68 -17.17 10.56 13.01
CA SER A 68 -17.25 10.21 14.42
C SER A 68 -18.63 10.58 14.99
N ASN A 69 -19.16 9.73 15.85
CA ASN A 69 -20.34 10.00 16.68
C ASN A 69 -19.97 10.46 18.11
N GLY A 70 -18.74 10.96 18.31
CA GLY A 70 -18.28 11.47 19.61
C GLY A 70 -17.29 10.57 20.36
N ALA A 71 -16.61 9.64 19.66
CA ALA A 71 -15.59 8.77 20.24
C ALA A 71 -14.47 8.45 19.24
N SER A 72 -13.27 8.20 19.75
CA SER A 72 -12.04 8.04 18.95
C SER A 72 -11.82 6.63 18.37
N PHE A 73 -12.83 5.77 18.37
CA PHE A 73 -12.74 4.40 17.85
C PHE A 73 -13.63 4.11 16.65
N HIS A 74 -14.38 5.11 16.17
CA HIS A 74 -15.26 4.99 15.01
C HIS A 74 -14.47 4.70 13.75
N ARG A 75 -14.96 3.76 12.95
CA ARG A 75 -14.27 3.25 11.77
C ARG A 75 -15.20 2.57 10.78
N LEU A 76 -14.77 2.55 9.53
CA LEU A 76 -15.22 1.63 8.49
C LEU A 76 -14.26 0.43 8.47
N ILE A 77 -14.78 -0.79 8.37
CA ILE A 77 -14.07 -2.05 8.61
C ILE A 77 -14.22 -2.96 7.39
N HIS A 78 -13.10 -3.34 6.78
CA HIS A 78 -13.08 -4.37 5.75
C HIS A 78 -13.40 -5.75 6.35
N PRO A 79 -14.11 -6.66 5.64
CA PRO A 79 -14.32 -8.04 6.08
C PRO A 79 -13.06 -8.74 6.59
N SER A 80 -13.20 -9.58 7.61
CA SER A 80 -12.02 -10.18 8.23
C SER A 80 -11.19 -11.04 7.27
N VAL A 81 -9.87 -10.96 7.42
CA VAL A 81 -8.87 -11.76 6.70
C VAL A 81 -8.08 -12.61 7.69
N GLU A 82 -7.76 -13.85 7.34
CA GLU A 82 -6.90 -14.69 8.18
C GLU A 82 -5.43 -14.32 7.96
N LEU A 83 -4.73 -14.04 9.07
CA LEU A 83 -3.30 -13.73 9.05
C LEU A 83 -2.56 -14.74 9.93
N GLU A 84 -1.35 -15.11 9.49
CA GLU A 84 -0.49 -16.10 10.14
C GLU A 84 0.42 -15.42 11.17
N GLN A 85 0.59 -16.05 12.34
CA GLN A 85 1.48 -15.55 13.40
C GLN A 85 2.91 -15.42 12.89
N GLY A 86 3.55 -14.29 13.19
CA GLY A 86 4.97 -14.07 12.90
C GLY A 86 5.30 -13.76 11.44
N GLU A 87 4.33 -13.86 10.53
CA GLU A 87 4.50 -13.46 9.13
C GLU A 87 4.36 -11.94 8.98
N THR A 88 5.12 -11.36 8.06
CA THR A 88 5.04 -9.92 7.78
C THR A 88 4.04 -9.65 6.66
N TYR A 89 3.15 -8.70 6.90
CA TYR A 89 2.20 -8.17 5.93
C TYR A 89 2.39 -6.68 5.74
N CYS A 90 2.21 -6.20 4.52
CA CYS A 90 2.18 -4.77 4.20
C CYS A 90 0.76 -4.32 3.89
N LEU A 91 0.33 -3.26 4.58
CA LEU A 91 -0.93 -2.57 4.30
C LEU A 91 -0.65 -1.29 3.50
N SER A 92 -1.37 -1.10 2.41
CA SER A 92 -1.59 0.22 1.80
C SER A 92 -3.00 0.69 2.10
N LEU A 93 -3.14 1.85 2.74
CA LEU A 93 -4.41 2.52 2.98
C LEU A 93 -4.46 3.82 2.19
N TRP A 94 -5.50 3.99 1.38
CA TRP A 94 -5.79 5.25 0.69
C TRP A 94 -6.91 5.99 1.42
N LEU A 95 -6.67 7.26 1.75
CA LEU A 95 -7.63 8.12 2.45
C LEU A 95 -7.44 9.59 2.07
N ARG A 96 -8.39 10.45 2.44
CA ARG A 96 -8.23 11.92 2.40
C ARG A 96 -8.59 12.53 3.75
N PRO A 97 -7.81 13.53 4.23
CA PRO A 97 -8.26 14.39 5.31
C PRO A 97 -9.57 15.08 4.92
N SER A 98 -10.38 15.40 5.92
CA SER A 98 -11.60 16.19 5.77
C SER A 98 -11.71 17.10 6.99
N THR A 99 -12.75 16.98 7.82
CA THR A 99 -12.96 17.84 8.99
C THR A 99 -12.21 17.36 10.23
N SER A 100 -11.88 16.07 10.34
CA SER A 100 -11.01 15.58 11.39
C SER A 100 -9.55 15.85 11.04
N GLU A 101 -8.75 16.30 12.01
CA GLU A 101 -7.29 16.50 11.85
C GLU A 101 -6.49 15.20 12.06
N THR A 102 -7.16 14.16 12.57
CA THR A 102 -6.53 12.91 13.00
C THR A 102 -7.29 11.70 12.47
N TYR A 103 -6.55 10.61 12.26
CA TYR A 103 -7.10 9.34 11.82
C TYR A 103 -6.54 8.19 12.66
N ARG A 104 -7.17 7.02 12.51
CA ARG A 104 -6.68 5.76 13.03
C ARG A 104 -6.79 4.66 11.98
N VAL A 105 -5.93 3.65 12.13
CA VAL A 105 -5.99 2.36 11.45
C VAL A 105 -5.84 1.29 12.51
N THR A 106 -6.65 0.24 12.45
CA THR A 106 -6.68 -0.79 13.50
C THR A 106 -6.76 -2.18 12.92
N PHE A 107 -5.83 -3.03 13.33
CA PHE A 107 -5.91 -4.48 13.21
C PHE A 107 -6.53 -5.02 14.49
N ARG A 108 -7.66 -5.70 14.40
CA ARG A 108 -8.34 -6.28 15.55
C ARG A 108 -8.63 -7.75 15.31
N THR A 109 -8.12 -8.60 16.21
CA THR A 109 -8.36 -10.04 16.20
C THR A 109 -9.80 -10.35 16.62
N SER A 110 -10.28 -11.54 16.25
CA SER A 110 -11.60 -12.04 16.61
C SER A 110 -11.87 -12.15 18.12
N ASP A 111 -10.83 -12.25 18.95
CA ASP A 111 -10.93 -12.26 20.43
C ASP A 111 -10.83 -10.86 21.07
N GLY A 112 -10.74 -9.81 20.25
CA GLY A 112 -10.84 -8.42 20.71
C GLY A 112 -9.53 -7.72 21.02
N ASN A 113 -8.37 -8.38 20.86
CA ASN A 113 -7.08 -7.71 20.90
C ASN A 113 -6.94 -6.74 19.72
N SER A 114 -6.20 -5.65 19.92
CA SER A 114 -6.07 -4.63 18.88
C SER A 114 -4.66 -4.05 18.83
N THR A 115 -4.23 -3.76 17.61
CA THR A 115 -3.04 -2.98 17.29
C THR A 115 -3.48 -1.81 16.45
N THR A 116 -3.12 -0.60 16.87
CA THR A 116 -3.63 0.65 16.29
C THR A 116 -2.48 1.60 15.98
N LEU A 117 -2.51 2.18 14.79
CA LEU A 117 -1.81 3.42 14.48
C LEU A 117 -2.81 4.57 14.52
N SER A 118 -2.42 5.68 15.12
CA SER A 118 -3.23 6.89 15.17
C SER A 118 -2.38 8.15 15.24
N GLY A 119 -2.91 9.25 14.72
CA GLY A 119 -2.28 10.55 14.80
C GLY A 119 -2.80 11.48 13.72
N THR A 120 -2.03 12.51 13.43
CA THR A 120 -2.35 13.48 12.39
C THR A 120 -2.01 12.93 11.00
N PHE A 121 -2.49 13.59 9.95
CA PHE A 121 -2.10 13.28 8.57
C PHE A 121 -0.66 13.68 8.21
N ALA A 122 0.11 14.20 9.16
CA ALA A 122 1.53 14.54 9.01
C ALA A 122 2.43 13.68 9.92
N ASP A 123 1.93 13.27 11.07
CA ASP A 123 2.63 12.46 12.07
C ASP A 123 1.63 11.50 12.74
N ALA A 124 1.77 10.20 12.45
CA ALA A 124 0.98 9.13 13.04
C ALA A 124 1.88 8.06 13.64
N LYS A 125 1.48 7.53 14.81
CA LYS A 125 2.29 6.61 15.60
C LYS A 125 1.49 5.40 16.06
N VAL A 126 2.19 4.32 16.33
CA VAL A 126 1.61 3.13 16.94
C VAL A 126 1.17 3.49 18.36
N SER A 127 -0.12 3.35 18.65
CA SER A 127 -0.71 3.65 19.96
C SER A 127 -1.01 2.40 20.79
N THR A 128 -1.21 1.26 20.14
CA THR A 128 -1.37 -0.07 20.77
C THR A 128 -0.79 -1.15 19.86
N ASN A 129 -0.30 -2.25 20.43
CA ASN A 129 0.37 -3.33 19.69
C ASN A 129 0.02 -4.76 20.20
N THR A 130 -1.18 -4.97 20.75
CA THR A 130 -1.55 -6.25 21.35
C THR A 130 -1.86 -7.35 20.32
N ALA A 131 -2.46 -6.99 19.19
CA ALA A 131 -2.77 -7.94 18.11
C ALA A 131 -1.56 -8.34 17.25
N GLY A 132 -0.41 -7.70 17.47
CA GLY A 132 0.78 -7.86 16.63
C GLY A 132 1.64 -6.59 16.63
N ALA A 133 2.88 -6.73 16.18
CA ALA A 133 3.76 -5.60 15.95
C ALA A 133 3.29 -4.83 14.71
N LEU A 134 3.26 -3.51 14.80
CA LEU A 134 2.93 -2.62 13.69
C LEU A 134 4.06 -1.61 13.55
N GLU A 135 4.45 -1.32 12.32
CA GLU A 135 5.43 -0.31 12.01
C GLU A 135 4.88 0.61 10.93
N PHE A 136 5.10 1.91 11.11
CA PHE A 136 4.82 2.90 10.09
C PHE A 136 5.99 2.91 9.10
N ILE A 137 5.72 2.59 7.83
CA ILE A 137 6.74 2.61 6.78
C ILE A 137 6.89 4.05 6.31
N ASP A 138 5.83 4.59 5.72
CA ASP A 138 5.74 6.00 5.32
C ASP A 138 4.29 6.40 5.00
N GLN A 139 4.13 7.66 4.59
CA GLN A 139 2.93 8.14 3.94
C GLN A 139 3.29 9.15 2.85
N HIS A 140 2.55 9.13 1.75
CA HIS A 140 2.77 10.03 0.62
C HIS A 140 1.46 10.63 0.14
N ARG A 141 1.47 11.95 -0.11
CA ARG A 141 0.32 12.66 -0.65
C ARG A 141 0.42 12.75 -2.16
N HIS A 142 -0.63 12.30 -2.83
CA HIS A 142 -0.81 12.43 -4.26
C HIS A 142 -1.34 13.81 -4.65
N SER A 143 -1.12 14.20 -5.91
CA SER A 143 -1.56 15.47 -6.48
C SER A 143 -3.07 15.75 -6.37
N ASP A 144 -3.90 14.71 -6.29
CA ASP A 144 -5.36 14.81 -6.10
C ASP A 144 -5.78 14.96 -4.63
N GLY A 145 -4.81 15.11 -3.72
CA GLY A 145 -5.02 15.22 -2.28
C GLY A 145 -5.17 13.88 -1.55
N THR A 146 -5.15 12.74 -2.24
CA THR A 146 -5.15 11.41 -1.64
C THR A 146 -3.86 11.14 -0.87
N LEU A 147 -3.96 10.66 0.36
CA LEU A 147 -2.84 10.14 1.12
C LEU A 147 -2.81 8.62 0.99
N ARG A 148 -1.65 8.06 0.63
CA ARG A 148 -1.36 6.63 0.78
C ARG A 148 -0.51 6.44 2.02
N VAL A 149 -1.02 5.70 3.00
CA VAL A 149 -0.32 5.31 4.23
C VAL A 149 0.14 3.86 4.06
N ARG A 150 1.42 3.60 4.33
CA ARG A 150 2.03 2.27 4.23
C ARG A 150 2.49 1.79 5.59
N LEU A 151 2.05 0.60 5.97
CA LEU A 151 2.35 -0.01 7.27
C LEU A 151 2.89 -1.42 7.08
N SER A 152 3.76 -1.87 7.98
CA SER A 152 4.07 -3.30 8.16
C SER A 152 3.36 -3.81 9.40
N PHE A 153 2.82 -5.03 9.35
CA PHE A 153 2.14 -5.69 10.45
C PHE A 153 2.62 -7.13 10.58
N VAL A 154 2.98 -7.53 11.80
CA VAL A 154 3.36 -8.90 12.17
C VAL A 154 2.38 -9.40 13.23
N PRO A 155 1.41 -10.28 12.88
CA PRO A 155 0.39 -10.75 13.81
C PRO A 155 1.00 -11.49 15.00
N SER A 156 0.43 -11.29 16.19
CA SER A 156 0.83 -12.01 17.41
C SER A 156 0.19 -13.41 17.51
N ALA A 157 -0.76 -13.75 16.64
CA ALA A 157 -1.42 -15.04 16.57
C ALA A 157 -2.02 -15.32 15.18
N THR A 158 -2.13 -16.60 14.79
CA THR A 158 -2.81 -17.02 13.54
C THR A 158 -4.32 -16.95 13.74
N LYS A 159 -4.96 -15.91 13.22
CA LYS A 159 -6.39 -15.60 13.46
C LYS A 159 -7.00 -14.76 12.34
N LEU A 160 -8.33 -14.71 12.33
CA LEU A 160 -9.08 -13.66 11.65
C LEU A 160 -8.79 -12.29 12.27
N HIS A 161 -8.42 -11.35 11.41
CA HIS A 161 -8.21 -9.95 11.72
C HIS A 161 -9.21 -9.12 10.91
N SER A 162 -9.95 -8.28 11.62
CA SER A 162 -10.64 -7.15 11.01
C SER A 162 -9.66 -5.98 10.87
N ILE A 163 -9.73 -5.28 9.75
CA ILE A 163 -8.89 -4.11 9.47
C ILE A 163 -9.84 -2.94 9.20
N GLY A 164 -9.68 -1.85 9.95
CA GLY A 164 -10.53 -0.69 9.79
C GLY A 164 -9.81 0.63 9.98
N ALA A 165 -10.32 1.65 9.32
CA ALA A 165 -9.84 3.02 9.39
C ALA A 165 -10.98 3.99 9.73
N GLY A 166 -10.66 5.12 10.34
CA GLY A 166 -11.66 6.13 10.69
C GLY A 166 -11.06 7.34 11.40
N PRO A 167 -11.89 8.35 11.74
CA PRO A 167 -11.43 9.52 12.48
C PRO A 167 -11.01 9.15 13.89
N HIS A 168 -9.86 9.66 14.35
CA HIS A 168 -9.47 9.58 15.76
C HIS A 168 -9.95 10.85 16.48
N SER A 169 -11.26 11.04 16.56
CA SER A 169 -11.84 12.26 17.14
C SER A 169 -13.01 11.93 18.07
N VAL A 170 -13.01 12.58 19.23
CA VAL A 170 -14.14 12.55 20.19
C VAL A 170 -15.20 13.61 19.87
N THR A 171 -14.99 14.41 18.83
CA THR A 171 -15.96 15.42 18.39
C THR A 171 -16.90 14.79 17.39
N ALA A 172 -18.20 14.78 17.72
CA ALA A 172 -19.22 14.28 16.80
C ALA A 172 -19.23 15.12 15.49
N GLY A 173 -19.37 14.44 14.36
CA GLY A 173 -19.35 15.05 13.02
C GLY A 173 -17.95 15.26 12.43
N ASN A 174 -16.87 15.10 13.20
CA ASN A 174 -15.52 15.07 12.62
C ASN A 174 -15.35 13.82 11.76
N ASP A 175 -14.91 14.00 10.52
CA ASP A 175 -14.88 12.95 9.51
C ASP A 175 -13.56 12.89 8.74
N ILE A 176 -13.36 11.75 8.09
CA ILE A 176 -12.32 11.52 7.09
C ILE A 176 -12.95 10.80 5.89
N VAL A 177 -12.28 10.82 4.74
CA VAL A 177 -12.68 10.00 3.59
C VAL A 177 -11.76 8.79 3.48
N ILE A 178 -12.35 7.60 3.45
CA ILE A 178 -11.64 6.32 3.28
C ILE A 178 -11.86 5.88 1.84
N LEU A 179 -10.78 5.61 1.10
CA LEU A 179 -10.86 5.28 -0.33
C LEU A 179 -10.73 3.78 -0.57
N GLY A 180 -9.81 3.11 0.13
CA GLY A 180 -9.56 1.69 -0.07
C GLY A 180 -8.38 1.17 0.74
N MET A 181 -8.21 -0.15 0.74
CA MET A 181 -7.08 -0.83 1.39
C MET A 181 -6.59 -1.99 0.54
N GLN A 182 -5.31 -2.31 0.67
CA GLN A 182 -4.68 -3.49 0.10
C GLN A 182 -3.73 -4.10 1.14
N LEU A 183 -3.81 -5.41 1.33
CA LEU A 183 -2.95 -6.15 2.24
C LEU A 183 -2.22 -7.25 1.47
N GLU A 184 -0.90 -7.29 1.58
CA GLU A 184 -0.04 -8.22 0.86
C GLU A 184 0.93 -8.90 1.84
N LYS A 185 1.14 -10.21 1.72
CA LYS A 185 2.21 -10.91 2.46
C LYS A 185 3.58 -10.47 1.91
N GLY A 186 4.47 -10.01 2.78
CA GLY A 186 5.79 -9.47 2.44
C GLY A 186 6.10 -8.15 3.16
N THR A 187 7.29 -7.60 2.88
CA THR A 187 7.85 -6.41 3.55
C THR A 187 7.74 -5.11 2.75
N VAL A 188 7.32 -5.19 1.49
CA VAL A 188 7.18 -4.03 0.60
C VAL A 188 5.83 -4.10 -0.10
N PRO A 189 4.98 -3.06 0.01
CA PRO A 189 3.71 -2.99 -0.70
C PRO A 189 3.94 -2.71 -2.19
N THR A 190 3.07 -3.26 -3.04
CA THR A 190 3.16 -3.06 -4.49
C THR A 190 2.10 -2.10 -5.02
N SER A 191 2.05 -1.95 -6.33
CA SER A 191 0.99 -1.24 -7.03
C SER A 191 -0.38 -1.80 -6.67
N TYR A 192 -1.41 -0.99 -6.86
CA TYR A 192 -2.77 -1.39 -6.54
C TYR A 192 -3.21 -2.61 -7.37
N ILE A 193 -3.69 -3.64 -6.67
CA ILE A 193 -4.26 -4.87 -7.18
C ILE A 193 -5.75 -4.83 -6.82
N PRO A 194 -6.63 -4.47 -7.78
CA PRO A 194 -8.06 -4.39 -7.50
C PRO A 194 -8.63 -5.76 -7.16
N THR A 195 -9.62 -5.77 -6.27
CA THR A 195 -10.30 -6.96 -5.77
C THR A 195 -11.76 -6.62 -5.55
N ASP A 196 -12.63 -7.54 -5.93
CA ASP A 196 -14.08 -7.42 -5.79
C ASP A 196 -14.71 -8.79 -5.55
N GLY A 197 -14.93 -9.12 -4.27
CA GLY A 197 -15.51 -10.37 -3.82
C GLY A 197 -14.51 -11.53 -3.66
N ALA A 198 -13.27 -11.38 -4.11
CA ALA A 198 -12.22 -12.39 -3.98
C ALA A 198 -10.82 -11.76 -3.98
N GLU A 199 -9.86 -12.49 -3.41
CA GLU A 199 -8.44 -12.15 -3.53
C GLU A 199 -8.00 -12.20 -4.99
N HIS A 200 -7.03 -11.37 -5.34
CA HIS A 200 -6.46 -11.35 -6.68
C HIS A 200 -4.94 -11.30 -6.62
N THR A 201 -4.29 -12.08 -7.49
CA THR A 201 -2.84 -12.13 -7.61
C THR A 201 -2.40 -11.44 -8.88
N ARG A 202 -1.51 -10.46 -8.73
CA ARG A 202 -0.77 -9.89 -9.86
C ARG A 202 0.49 -10.74 -10.10
N PRO A 203 0.75 -11.18 -11.33
CA PRO A 203 2.01 -11.87 -11.67
C PRO A 203 3.21 -10.93 -11.54
N ALA A 204 4.41 -11.49 -11.34
CA ALA A 204 5.64 -10.72 -11.31
C ALA A 204 5.87 -10.02 -12.65
N ASP A 205 6.45 -8.81 -12.62
CA ASP A 205 7.01 -8.23 -13.84
C ASP A 205 8.26 -9.01 -14.25
N ILE A 206 8.45 -9.15 -15.57
CA ILE A 206 9.62 -9.80 -16.15
C ILE A 206 10.34 -8.77 -17.00
N ALA A 207 11.51 -8.33 -16.54
CA ALA A 207 12.42 -7.51 -17.31
C ALA A 207 13.63 -8.35 -17.72
N THR A 208 14.18 -8.08 -18.90
CA THR A 208 15.35 -8.79 -19.42
C THR A 208 16.23 -7.86 -20.24
N VAL A 209 17.54 -8.00 -20.11
CA VAL A 209 18.53 -7.44 -21.02
C VAL A 209 18.58 -8.28 -22.30
N ARG A 210 18.76 -7.62 -23.44
CA ARG A 210 18.95 -8.25 -24.76
C ARG A 210 20.02 -7.50 -25.55
N GLY A 211 20.73 -8.21 -26.42
CA GLY A 211 21.67 -7.62 -27.38
C GLY A 211 23.05 -7.29 -26.83
N ILE A 212 23.38 -7.70 -25.60
CA ILE A 212 24.73 -7.65 -25.05
C ILE A 212 25.10 -8.99 -24.40
N SER A 213 26.38 -9.35 -24.49
CA SER A 213 26.92 -10.55 -23.87
C SER A 213 28.35 -10.34 -23.42
N GLY A 214 28.72 -10.83 -22.24
CA GLY A 214 30.06 -10.65 -21.68
C GLY A 214 30.03 -10.49 -20.17
N VAL A 215 31.17 -10.10 -19.59
CA VAL A 215 31.28 -9.77 -18.17
C VAL A 215 31.26 -8.24 -18.03
N PHE A 216 30.29 -7.73 -17.26
CA PHE A 216 30.11 -6.30 -17.08
C PHE A 216 29.90 -5.94 -15.61
N ASP A 217 30.37 -4.76 -15.23
CA ASP A 217 29.88 -4.05 -14.07
C ASP A 217 28.60 -3.29 -14.45
N LEU A 218 27.54 -3.45 -13.66
CA LEU A 218 26.28 -2.74 -13.85
C LEU A 218 26.18 -1.56 -12.89
N LEU A 219 26.00 -0.35 -13.41
CA LEU A 219 25.57 0.80 -12.62
C LEU A 219 24.06 0.99 -12.81
N VAL A 220 23.32 0.73 -11.74
CA VAL A 220 21.87 0.97 -11.68
C VAL A 220 21.65 2.33 -11.03
N THR A 221 20.77 3.16 -11.61
CA THR A 221 20.21 4.36 -10.98
C THR A 221 18.74 4.12 -10.72
N TYR A 222 18.29 4.35 -9.50
CA TYR A 222 16.91 4.14 -9.07
C TYR A 222 16.04 5.40 -9.24
N GLY A 223 14.73 5.22 -9.08
CA GLY A 223 13.73 6.28 -9.21
C GLY A 223 13.95 7.45 -8.25
N ASP A 224 14.52 7.18 -7.07
CA ASP A 224 14.92 8.18 -6.07
C ASP A 224 16.27 8.87 -6.38
N GLY A 225 16.96 8.45 -7.44
CA GLY A 225 18.28 8.95 -7.83
C GLY A 225 19.47 8.28 -7.13
N SER A 226 19.24 7.35 -6.21
CA SER A 226 20.30 6.52 -5.63
C SER A 226 20.90 5.58 -6.67
N THR A 227 22.13 5.11 -6.43
CA THR A 227 22.84 4.23 -7.36
C THR A 227 23.35 2.96 -6.68
N GLU A 228 23.37 1.86 -7.43
CA GLU A 228 23.96 0.57 -7.03
C GLU A 228 24.90 0.08 -8.12
N THR A 229 26.11 -0.33 -7.74
CA THR A 229 27.04 -1.01 -8.63
C THR A 229 27.00 -2.51 -8.37
N ILE A 230 26.70 -3.31 -9.40
CA ILE A 230 26.68 -4.77 -9.34
C ILE A 230 27.86 -5.28 -10.19
N PRO A 231 28.97 -5.67 -9.55
CA PRO A 231 30.20 -5.96 -10.27
C PRO A 231 30.19 -7.31 -10.97
N SER A 232 30.95 -7.42 -12.06
CA SER A 232 31.38 -8.67 -12.71
C SER A 232 30.24 -9.64 -13.04
N GLN A 233 29.13 -9.11 -13.54
CA GLN A 233 27.97 -9.90 -13.95
C GLN A 233 28.21 -10.55 -15.31
N VAL A 234 27.99 -11.87 -15.39
CA VAL A 234 27.95 -12.58 -16.68
C VAL A 234 26.60 -12.32 -17.32
N ILE A 235 26.57 -11.45 -18.32
CA ILE A 235 25.35 -11.02 -19.01
C ILE A 235 25.21 -11.77 -20.32
N GLY A 236 23.98 -12.15 -20.63
CA GLY A 236 23.52 -12.62 -21.93
C GLY A 236 22.04 -12.30 -22.11
N ASP A 237 21.48 -12.67 -23.26
CA ASP A 237 20.05 -12.47 -23.54
C ASP A 237 19.18 -13.14 -22.46
N GLY A 238 18.23 -12.39 -21.92
CA GLY A 238 17.35 -12.86 -20.84
C GLY A 238 17.85 -12.53 -19.44
N TYR A 239 19.07 -11.99 -19.29
CA TYR A 239 19.61 -11.64 -17.97
C TYR A 239 18.84 -10.48 -17.32
N TRP A 240 18.63 -10.57 -16.01
CA TRP A 240 18.19 -9.46 -15.17
C TRP A 240 18.85 -9.57 -13.78
N PRO A 241 19.45 -8.49 -13.26
CA PRO A 241 20.11 -8.54 -11.96
C PRO A 241 19.09 -8.59 -10.81
N ALA A 242 19.55 -9.09 -9.65
CA ALA A 242 18.88 -8.77 -8.39
C ALA A 242 19.12 -7.30 -8.07
N LEU A 243 18.05 -6.58 -7.72
CA LEU A 243 18.08 -5.14 -7.48
C LEU A 243 17.73 -4.82 -6.03
N SER A 244 18.39 -3.81 -5.47
CA SER A 244 18.08 -3.29 -4.15
C SER A 244 16.77 -2.48 -4.11
N GLN A 245 16.26 -1.99 -5.24
CA GLN A 245 14.95 -1.35 -5.34
C GLN A 245 14.18 -1.76 -6.60
N HIS A 246 12.87 -1.49 -6.59
CA HIS A 246 11.95 -1.92 -7.65
C HIS A 246 11.79 -0.91 -8.80
N CYS A 247 12.12 0.38 -8.59
CA CYS A 247 11.97 1.41 -9.61
C CYS A 247 13.33 1.77 -10.25
N VAL A 248 13.60 1.28 -11.45
CA VAL A 248 14.84 1.52 -12.19
C VAL A 248 14.70 2.73 -13.09
N ARG A 249 15.50 3.78 -12.86
CA ARG A 249 15.59 4.95 -13.74
C ARG A 249 16.50 4.68 -14.94
N SER A 250 17.66 4.06 -14.71
CA SER A 250 18.59 3.65 -15.76
C SER A 250 19.49 2.52 -15.29
N MET A 251 20.01 1.74 -16.24
CA MET A 251 21.01 0.70 -16.01
C MET A 251 22.07 0.81 -17.10
N ILE A 252 23.33 0.94 -16.72
CA ILE A 252 24.46 1.08 -17.63
C ILE A 252 25.43 -0.07 -17.38
N ALA A 253 25.85 -0.75 -18.45
CA ALA A 253 26.85 -1.81 -18.40
C ALA A 253 28.22 -1.26 -18.85
N TYR A 254 29.25 -1.49 -18.03
CA TYR A 254 30.64 -1.18 -18.33
C TYR A 254 31.45 -2.48 -18.37
N PRO A 255 32.45 -2.63 -19.26
CA PRO A 255 33.33 -3.78 -19.22
C PRO A 255 33.96 -3.91 -17.83
N ALA A 256 33.90 -5.12 -17.27
CA ALA A 256 34.52 -5.46 -15.98
C ALA A 256 36.05 -5.60 -16.10
#